data_AF-A0A2N2JQH2-F1
#
_entry.id   AF-A0A2N2JQH2-F1
#
_cell.length_a   1.000
_cell.length_b   1.000
_cell.length_c   1.000
_cell.angle_alpha   90.00
_cell.angle_beta   90.00
_cell.angle_gamma   90.00
#
_symmetry.space_group_name_H-M   'P 1'
#
loop_
_entity.id
_entity.type
_entity.pdbx_description
1 polymer ?
#
loop_
_entity_poly.entity_id
_entity_poly.type
_entity_poly.pdbx_seq_one_letter_code
_entity_poly.pdbx_strand_id
1 'polypeptide(L)'
;MRRVSSRAAWVGLALLAACTADAPLSDLERGAAYVSDPAYRRAALERSLVAPDNGYSALRLERYTEASWGALPVWNPRARPVLVSDLGGPVPNPGVDWEPLDLDVPWEEAALSALGARAFSAYPAQVEPALLMALTDADAPARFGLWVDGDRVGGLVWAETPGGVQPAFSCASCHAIPRDDGPGLVLGAPNHAIDFGALLDASHSAHTSAGRWGPGRVDVTPDDVDNPTVIADLRAVRFQRDLNRAATISNDLMALTVRLETAVITNSREAVRPPRELAFALAWYLWGLGDALPALPADGAGAAVFARECGRCHLPPGLAGPPVALAAVATDPTVGESPWRGTGAYQTTSLRGVARRGRLLAGGAIDSLERLLDPDRVDGGHRYGQTLDDADRASLLAVMRDLR
;
A
#
# COMPACT_ATOMS: atom_id res chain seq x y z
N MET A 1 43.03 74.21 35.58
CA MET A 1 42.17 73.46 34.61
C MET A 1 42.76 72.08 34.37
N ARG A 2 42.25 71.03 35.04
CA ARG A 2 42.54 69.62 34.72
C ARG A 2 41.19 68.91 34.62
N ARG A 3 40.87 68.38 33.43
CA ARG A 3 39.62 67.67 33.16
C ARG A 3 39.78 66.20 33.57
N VAL A 4 38.90 65.73 34.44
CA VAL A 4 38.72 64.31 34.78
C VAL A 4 37.76 63.72 33.74
N SER A 5 38.17 62.62 33.10
CA SER A 5 37.36 61.88 32.13
C SER A 5 36.86 60.59 32.80
N SER A 6 35.55 60.52 32.97
CA SER A 6 34.80 59.36 33.49
C SER A 6 34.53 58.37 32.36
N ARG A 7 35.07 57.15 32.47
CA ARG A 7 34.72 56.01 31.61
C ARG A 7 33.54 55.26 32.24
N ALA A 8 32.39 55.29 31.57
CA ALA A 8 31.23 54.46 31.89
C ALA A 8 31.42 53.06 31.30
N ALA A 9 31.34 52.03 32.13
CA ALA A 9 31.35 50.63 31.72
C ALA A 9 29.92 50.21 31.34
N TRP A 10 29.72 49.81 30.08
CA TRP A 10 28.50 49.16 29.62
C TRP A 10 28.62 47.65 29.86
N VAL A 11 27.77 47.12 30.74
CA VAL A 11 27.56 45.69 30.92
C VAL A 11 26.51 45.26 29.89
N GLY A 12 26.95 44.55 28.85
CA GLY A 12 26.07 43.93 27.87
C GLY A 12 25.43 42.67 28.44
N LEU A 13 24.11 42.68 28.62
CA LEU A 13 23.32 41.51 28.97
C LEU A 13 23.06 40.70 27.70
N ALA A 14 23.78 39.59 27.51
CA ALA A 14 23.53 38.65 26.43
C ALA A 14 22.32 37.77 26.80
N LEU A 15 21.17 38.03 26.16
CA LEU A 15 20.00 37.15 26.20
C LEU A 15 20.31 35.88 25.39
N LEU A 16 20.61 34.79 26.08
CA LEU A 16 20.63 33.44 25.51
C LEU A 16 19.18 33.03 25.23
N ALA A 17 18.71 33.29 24.00
CA ALA A 17 17.51 32.66 23.48
C ALA A 17 17.81 31.17 23.30
N ALA A 18 17.42 30.37 24.29
CA ALA A 18 17.41 28.92 24.16
C ALA A 18 16.37 28.56 23.10
N CYS A 19 16.82 28.23 21.89
CA CYS A 19 16.01 27.53 20.90
C CYS A 19 15.64 26.17 21.51
N THR A 20 14.52 26.10 22.23
CA THR A 20 13.91 24.82 22.58
C THR A 20 13.44 24.21 21.28
N ALA A 21 14.22 23.28 20.72
CA ALA A 21 13.74 22.45 19.63
C ALA A 21 12.50 21.73 20.15
N ASP A 22 11.33 22.01 19.56
CA ASP A 22 10.09 21.34 19.90
C ASP A 22 10.31 19.82 19.80
N ALA A 23 9.87 19.09 20.82
CA ALA A 23 9.93 17.64 20.78
C ALA A 23 9.15 17.14 19.55
N PRO A 24 9.64 16.10 18.85
CA PRO A 24 8.90 15.55 17.73
C PRO A 24 7.54 15.05 18.21
N LEU A 25 6.48 15.39 17.47
CA LEU A 25 5.12 14.92 17.73
C LEU A 25 5.08 13.38 17.72
N SER A 26 4.32 12.81 18.67
CA SER A 26 3.95 11.39 18.65
C SER A 26 3.10 11.06 17.42
N ASP A 27 3.01 9.78 17.06
CA ASP A 27 2.29 9.36 15.87
C ASP A 27 0.79 9.71 15.92
N LEU A 28 0.17 9.68 17.11
CA LEU A 28 -1.21 10.11 17.33
C LEU A 28 -1.40 11.62 17.16
N GLU A 29 -0.46 12.43 17.68
CA GLU A 29 -0.46 13.89 17.50
C GLU A 29 -0.24 14.27 16.02
N ARG A 30 0.64 13.54 15.31
CA ARG A 30 0.80 13.69 13.86
C ARG A 30 -0.48 13.33 13.12
N GLY A 31 -1.18 12.28 13.52
CA GLY A 31 -2.49 11.92 12.99
C GLY A 31 -3.54 13.02 13.22
N ALA A 32 -3.60 13.59 14.43
CA ALA A 32 -4.50 14.69 14.74
C ALA A 32 -4.18 15.93 13.88
N ALA A 33 -2.90 16.29 13.77
CA ALA A 33 -2.44 17.37 12.89
C ALA A 33 -2.77 17.09 11.42
N TYR A 34 -2.61 15.85 10.95
CA TYR A 34 -3.03 15.44 9.61
C TYR A 34 -4.53 15.67 9.39
N VAL A 35 -5.40 15.40 10.36
CA VAL A 35 -6.85 15.63 10.19
C VAL A 35 -7.18 17.13 10.20
N SER A 36 -6.62 17.90 11.13
CA SER A 36 -7.04 19.28 11.38
C SER A 36 -6.27 20.36 10.62
N ASP A 37 -5.02 20.10 10.21
CA ASP A 37 -4.12 21.10 9.64
C ASP A 37 -3.78 20.82 8.15
N PRO A 38 -4.34 21.61 7.22
CA PRO A 38 -4.00 21.53 5.80
C PRO A 38 -2.52 21.73 5.48
N ALA A 39 -1.83 22.63 6.19
CA ALA A 39 -0.42 22.90 5.95
C ALA A 39 0.44 21.71 6.36
N TYR A 40 0.08 21.04 7.47
CA TYR A 40 0.73 19.80 7.89
C TYR A 40 0.59 18.69 6.83
N ARG A 41 -0.63 18.45 6.34
CA ARG A 41 -0.90 17.47 5.26
C ARG A 41 -0.08 17.77 4.01
N ARG A 42 -0.08 19.04 3.59
CA ARG A 42 0.66 19.48 2.42
C ARG A 42 2.16 19.23 2.57
N ALA A 43 2.72 19.59 3.72
CA ALA A 43 4.14 19.38 3.99
C ALA A 43 4.49 17.88 4.07
N ALA A 44 3.58 17.03 4.58
CA ALA A 44 3.76 15.58 4.56
C ALA A 44 3.80 15.02 3.14
N LEU A 45 2.90 15.47 2.25
CA LEU A 45 2.95 15.11 0.83
C LEU A 45 4.30 15.52 0.23
N GLU A 46 4.67 16.80 0.32
CA GLU A 46 5.87 17.34 -0.33
C GLU A 46 7.16 16.65 0.12
N ARG A 47 7.30 16.37 1.43
CA ARG A 47 8.45 15.63 1.95
C ARG A 47 8.53 14.19 1.46
N SER A 48 7.40 13.59 1.12
CA SER A 48 7.34 12.17 0.74
C SER A 48 7.71 11.92 -0.73
N LEU A 49 7.62 12.91 -1.62
CA LEU A 49 7.84 12.70 -3.06
C LEU A 49 9.33 12.56 -3.40
N VAL A 50 9.72 11.44 -4.00
CA VAL A 50 11.12 11.16 -4.38
C VAL A 50 11.48 11.83 -5.72
N ALA A 51 10.55 11.81 -6.68
CA ALA A 51 10.71 12.42 -8.00
C ALA A 51 9.57 13.42 -8.22
N PRO A 52 9.76 14.71 -7.89
CA PRO A 52 8.68 15.70 -7.88
C PRO A 52 8.18 16.08 -9.28
N ASP A 53 8.93 15.74 -10.32
CA ASP A 53 8.72 16.12 -11.73
C ASP A 53 7.96 15.07 -12.56
N ASN A 54 7.77 13.85 -12.06
CA ASN A 54 6.93 12.87 -12.76
C ASN A 54 5.43 13.18 -12.63
N GLY A 55 4.60 12.62 -13.51
CA GLY A 55 3.16 12.91 -13.56
C GLY A 55 2.41 12.64 -12.25
N TYR A 56 2.80 11.59 -11.51
CA TYR A 56 2.23 11.19 -10.21
C TYR A 56 2.43 12.30 -9.18
N SER A 57 3.65 12.80 -9.07
CA SER A 57 4.04 13.85 -8.14
C SER A 57 3.46 15.20 -8.56
N ALA A 58 3.58 15.56 -9.84
CA ALA A 58 3.06 16.81 -10.38
C ALA A 58 1.54 16.94 -10.13
N LEU A 59 0.76 15.90 -10.44
CA LEU A 59 -0.69 15.88 -10.18
C LEU A 59 -1.00 16.15 -8.71
N ARG A 60 -0.28 15.50 -7.79
CA ARG A 60 -0.52 15.65 -6.34
C ARG A 60 -0.08 17.02 -5.83
N LEU A 61 1.05 17.53 -6.32
CA LEU A 61 1.51 18.87 -5.99
C LEU A 61 0.53 19.94 -6.50
N GLU A 62 -0.11 19.73 -7.64
CA GLU A 62 -1.14 20.63 -8.16
C GLU A 62 -2.46 20.51 -7.37
N ARG A 63 -2.95 19.29 -7.17
CA ARG A 63 -4.32 19.04 -6.72
C ARG A 63 -4.50 18.90 -5.22
N TYR A 64 -3.47 18.49 -4.48
CA TYR A 64 -3.56 18.30 -3.03
C TYR A 64 -3.44 19.64 -2.29
N THR A 65 -4.51 20.43 -2.40
CA THR A 65 -4.71 21.74 -1.75
C THR A 65 -6.16 21.84 -1.25
N GLU A 66 -6.43 22.73 -0.29
CA GLU A 66 -7.81 22.92 0.22
C GLU A 66 -8.78 23.48 -0.82
N ALA A 67 -8.28 24.21 -1.82
CA ALA A 67 -9.12 24.75 -2.90
C ALA A 67 -9.47 23.71 -3.99
N SER A 68 -8.78 22.57 -4.03
CA SER A 68 -8.99 21.50 -5.00
C SER A 68 -9.41 20.22 -4.29
N TRP A 69 -8.54 19.21 -4.15
CA TRP A 69 -8.93 17.93 -3.55
C TRP A 69 -9.44 18.06 -2.11
N GLY A 70 -8.98 19.04 -1.33
CA GLY A 70 -9.51 19.28 0.01
C GLY A 70 -10.96 19.76 0.04
N ALA A 71 -11.43 20.42 -1.03
CA ALA A 71 -12.81 20.90 -1.19
C ALA A 71 -13.77 19.83 -1.77
N LEU A 72 -13.27 18.65 -2.14
CA LEU A 72 -14.13 17.57 -2.63
C LEU A 72 -15.15 17.16 -1.55
N PRO A 73 -16.37 16.77 -1.95
CA PRO A 73 -17.34 16.19 -1.04
C PRO A 73 -16.73 15.00 -0.28
N VAL A 74 -16.92 14.99 1.04
CA VAL A 74 -16.57 13.84 1.87
C VAL A 74 -17.56 12.73 1.60
N TRP A 75 -17.07 11.55 1.28
CA TRP A 75 -17.91 10.39 0.99
C TRP A 75 -17.64 9.28 2.00
N ASN A 76 -18.65 8.99 2.82
CA ASN A 76 -18.70 7.85 3.74
C ASN A 76 -20.08 7.20 3.55
N PRO A 77 -20.27 6.46 2.45
CA PRO A 77 -21.58 5.94 2.08
C PRO A 77 -22.01 4.83 3.03
N ARG A 78 -23.32 4.59 3.07
CA ARG A 78 -23.84 3.33 3.58
C ARG A 78 -23.36 2.20 2.66
N ALA A 79 -22.77 1.18 3.26
CA ALA A 79 -22.26 0.04 2.53
C ALA A 79 -22.47 -1.25 3.31
N ARG A 80 -22.43 -2.38 2.61
CA ARG A 80 -22.35 -3.72 3.21
C ARG A 80 -21.49 -4.65 2.35
N PRO A 81 -20.90 -5.72 2.92
CA PRO A 81 -20.23 -6.74 2.12
C PRO A 81 -21.15 -7.35 1.06
N VAL A 82 -20.58 -7.72 -0.08
CA VAL A 82 -21.23 -8.64 -1.02
C VAL A 82 -21.26 -10.02 -0.39
N LEU A 83 -22.43 -10.62 -0.36
CA LEU A 83 -22.66 -11.94 0.19
C LEU A 83 -22.75 -12.99 -0.92
N VAL A 84 -22.48 -14.26 -0.60
CA VAL A 84 -22.66 -15.39 -1.51
C VAL A 84 -24.12 -15.44 -2.02
N SER A 85 -25.09 -15.09 -1.17
CA SER A 85 -26.51 -15.02 -1.55
C SER A 85 -26.86 -13.89 -2.53
N ASP A 86 -25.98 -12.90 -2.71
CA ASP A 86 -26.17 -11.84 -3.71
C ASP A 86 -25.78 -12.31 -5.12
N LEU A 87 -24.94 -13.35 -5.23
CA LEU A 87 -24.41 -13.82 -6.51
C LEU A 87 -25.52 -14.45 -7.37
N GLY A 88 -25.57 -14.07 -8.64
CA GLY A 88 -26.65 -14.46 -9.55
C GLY A 88 -27.99 -13.78 -9.28
N GLY A 89 -28.07 -12.96 -8.22
CA GLY A 89 -29.25 -12.22 -7.84
C GLY A 89 -29.33 -10.81 -8.45
N PRO A 90 -30.46 -10.12 -8.26
CA PRO A 90 -30.54 -8.70 -8.57
C PRO A 90 -29.68 -7.87 -7.61
N VAL A 91 -29.36 -6.64 -8.01
CA VAL A 91 -28.73 -5.65 -7.12
C VAL A 91 -29.58 -5.50 -5.86
N PRO A 92 -29.00 -5.64 -4.65
CA PRO A 92 -29.75 -5.55 -3.42
C PRO A 92 -30.25 -4.13 -3.17
N ASN A 93 -31.45 -4.03 -2.56
CA ASN A 93 -31.95 -2.76 -2.06
C ASN A 93 -31.25 -2.42 -0.74
N PRO A 94 -30.89 -1.15 -0.49
CA PRO A 94 -30.35 -0.74 0.80
C PRO A 94 -31.32 -1.03 1.94
N GLY A 95 -30.87 -1.83 2.91
CA GLY A 95 -31.61 -2.28 4.09
C GLY A 95 -31.01 -1.74 5.38
N VAL A 96 -31.37 -2.34 6.52
CA VAL A 96 -30.85 -1.96 7.85
C VAL A 96 -29.38 -2.35 8.06
N ASP A 97 -28.89 -3.31 7.28
CA ASP A 97 -27.53 -3.84 7.30
C ASP A 97 -26.52 -2.97 6.51
N TRP A 98 -26.98 -1.83 5.97
CA TRP A 98 -26.15 -0.87 5.25
C TRP A 98 -25.88 0.32 6.14
N GLU A 99 -24.63 0.49 6.52
CA GLU A 99 -24.23 1.52 7.45
C GLU A 99 -22.97 2.22 6.94
N PRO A 100 -22.83 3.53 7.17
CA PRO A 100 -21.55 4.18 6.97
C PRO A 100 -20.57 3.71 8.04
N LEU A 101 -19.27 3.89 7.81
CA LEU A 101 -18.30 3.63 8.87
C LEU A 101 -18.49 4.66 9.98
N ASP A 102 -18.51 4.17 11.22
CA ASP A 102 -18.58 5.04 12.39
C ASP A 102 -17.24 5.72 12.60
N LEU A 103 -17.24 7.05 12.52
CA LEU A 103 -16.05 7.89 12.65
C LEU A 103 -15.93 8.48 14.06
N ASP A 104 -16.96 8.36 14.90
CA ASP A 104 -16.97 8.86 16.28
C ASP A 104 -16.30 7.84 17.21
N VAL A 105 -15.00 7.62 16.98
CA VAL A 105 -14.19 6.72 17.78
C VAL A 105 -13.19 7.51 18.63
N PRO A 106 -12.82 7.01 19.83
CA PRO A 106 -11.73 7.62 20.59
C PRO A 106 -10.44 7.70 19.76
N TRP A 107 -9.69 8.80 19.90
CA TRP A 107 -8.42 9.00 19.21
C TRP A 107 -7.27 8.26 19.89
N GLU A 108 -7.41 6.94 20.01
CA GLU A 108 -6.51 6.03 20.72
C GLU A 108 -6.10 4.87 19.80
N GLU A 109 -4.92 4.29 20.04
CA GLU A 109 -4.30 3.30 19.14
C GLU A 109 -5.23 2.12 18.81
N ALA A 110 -5.91 1.56 19.82
CA ALA A 110 -6.79 0.41 19.65
C ALA A 110 -8.06 0.76 18.85
N ALA A 111 -8.66 1.92 19.12
CA ALA A 111 -9.85 2.40 18.43
C ALA A 111 -9.56 2.74 16.96
N LEU A 112 -8.43 3.40 16.69
CA LEU A 112 -7.95 3.70 15.34
C LEU A 112 -7.61 2.43 14.56
N SER A 113 -6.96 1.45 15.21
CA SER A 113 -6.67 0.15 14.58
C SER A 113 -7.96 -0.60 14.23
N ALA A 114 -8.97 -0.59 15.11
CA ALA A 114 -10.27 -1.19 14.84
C ALA A 114 -11.03 -0.49 13.70
N LEU A 115 -11.03 0.85 13.68
CA LEU A 115 -11.61 1.62 12.58
C LEU A 115 -10.89 1.32 11.25
N GLY A 116 -9.56 1.29 11.26
CA GLY A 116 -8.74 0.97 10.10
C GLY A 116 -8.98 -0.45 9.57
N ALA A 117 -9.13 -1.44 10.47
CA ALA A 117 -9.47 -2.81 10.09
C ALA A 117 -10.87 -2.90 9.44
N ARG A 118 -11.86 -2.18 9.97
CA ARG A 118 -13.19 -2.07 9.34
C ARG A 118 -13.10 -1.40 7.97
N ALA A 119 -12.38 -0.29 7.87
CA ALA A 119 -12.18 0.43 6.62
C ALA A 119 -11.54 -0.46 5.55
N PHE A 120 -10.51 -1.22 5.94
CA PHE A 120 -9.80 -2.14 5.07
C PHE A 120 -10.72 -3.16 4.39
N SER A 121 -11.73 -3.67 5.11
CA SER A 121 -12.65 -4.70 4.61
C SER A 121 -13.98 -4.16 4.07
N ALA A 122 -14.39 -2.95 4.44
CA ALA A 122 -15.76 -2.47 4.18
C ALA A 122 -15.84 -1.13 3.45
N TYR A 123 -14.76 -0.34 3.39
CA TYR A 123 -14.79 0.94 2.70
C TYR A 123 -14.73 0.73 1.17
N PRO A 124 -15.64 1.34 0.38
CA PRO A 124 -15.65 1.23 -1.08
C PRO A 124 -14.52 2.08 -1.69
N ALA A 125 -13.30 1.53 -1.70
CA ALA A 125 -12.10 2.21 -2.18
C ALA A 125 -12.09 2.45 -3.70
N GLN A 126 -12.84 1.65 -4.45
CA GLN A 126 -13.04 1.82 -5.89
C GLN A 126 -14.42 1.28 -6.30
N VAL A 127 -15.32 2.18 -6.67
CA VAL A 127 -16.61 1.80 -7.28
C VAL A 127 -16.35 1.29 -8.68
N GLU A 128 -16.82 0.08 -8.98
CA GLU A 128 -16.63 -0.55 -10.27
C GLU A 128 -17.96 -1.08 -10.82
N PRO A 129 -18.75 -0.24 -11.51
CA PRO A 129 -20.04 -0.65 -12.05
C PRO A 129 -19.95 -1.86 -12.98
N ALA A 130 -18.80 -2.08 -13.62
CA ALA A 130 -18.57 -3.22 -14.49
C ALA A 130 -18.79 -4.55 -13.72
N LEU A 131 -18.48 -4.60 -12.42
CA LEU A 131 -18.69 -5.79 -11.59
C LEU A 131 -20.15 -6.26 -11.53
N LEU A 132 -21.14 -5.40 -11.83
CA LEU A 132 -22.53 -5.80 -11.90
C LEU A 132 -22.73 -7.00 -12.83
N MET A 133 -22.04 -7.02 -13.97
CA MET A 133 -22.12 -8.16 -14.90
C MET A 133 -21.49 -9.41 -14.30
N ALA A 134 -20.31 -9.29 -13.70
CA ALA A 134 -19.63 -10.43 -13.09
C ALA A 134 -20.42 -11.03 -11.92
N LEU A 135 -21.09 -10.20 -11.12
CA LEU A 135 -21.87 -10.65 -9.96
C LEU A 135 -23.18 -11.36 -10.32
N THR A 136 -23.60 -11.35 -11.59
CA THR A 136 -24.70 -12.21 -12.07
C THR A 136 -24.30 -13.67 -12.28
N ASP A 137 -23.02 -14.00 -12.14
CA ASP A 137 -22.49 -15.35 -12.21
C ASP A 137 -22.27 -15.89 -10.77
N ALA A 138 -22.99 -16.96 -10.40
CA ALA A 138 -22.84 -17.61 -9.10
C ALA A 138 -21.43 -18.20 -8.89
N ASP A 139 -20.73 -18.54 -9.99
CA ASP A 139 -19.38 -19.10 -9.98
C ASP A 139 -18.28 -18.03 -10.07
N ALA A 140 -18.66 -16.73 -10.06
CA ALA A 140 -17.72 -15.62 -10.13
C ALA A 140 -16.55 -15.72 -9.14
N PRO A 141 -16.73 -16.13 -7.86
CA PRO A 141 -15.61 -16.21 -6.95
C PRO A 141 -14.55 -17.22 -7.39
N ALA A 142 -14.95 -18.42 -7.78
CA ALA A 142 -14.05 -19.46 -8.26
C ALA A 142 -13.40 -19.06 -9.60
N ARG A 143 -14.18 -18.44 -10.49
CA ARG A 143 -13.73 -18.03 -11.83
C ARG A 143 -12.69 -16.92 -11.79
N PHE A 144 -12.87 -15.93 -10.92
CA PHE A 144 -12.03 -14.73 -10.86
C PHE A 144 -11.08 -14.71 -9.67
N GLY A 145 -11.00 -15.79 -8.89
CA GLY A 145 -10.10 -15.91 -7.75
C GLY A 145 -10.43 -14.97 -6.57
N LEU A 146 -11.72 -14.69 -6.39
CA LEU A 146 -12.20 -14.01 -5.19
C LEU A 146 -12.29 -15.05 -4.07
N TRP A 147 -11.75 -14.72 -2.90
CA TRP A 147 -11.88 -15.57 -1.73
C TRP A 147 -13.33 -15.57 -1.21
N VAL A 148 -13.70 -16.63 -0.49
CA VAL A 148 -14.97 -16.70 0.26
C VAL A 148 -14.63 -17.02 1.71
N ASP A 149 -15.14 -16.21 2.64
CA ASP A 149 -14.98 -16.42 4.08
C ASP A 149 -16.34 -16.29 4.76
N GLY A 150 -16.88 -17.42 5.24
CA GLY A 150 -18.29 -17.51 5.63
C GLY A 150 -19.22 -17.23 4.45
N ASP A 151 -20.03 -16.19 4.57
CA ASP A 151 -20.95 -15.73 3.53
C ASP A 151 -20.40 -14.56 2.70
N ARG A 152 -19.19 -14.05 2.99
CA ARG A 152 -18.61 -12.88 2.33
C ARG A 152 -17.79 -13.23 1.10
N VAL A 153 -17.84 -12.39 0.08
CA VAL A 153 -17.12 -12.57 -1.19
C VAL A 153 -16.02 -11.52 -1.36
N GLY A 154 -14.76 -11.95 -1.34
CA GLY A 154 -13.63 -11.28 -1.98
C GLY A 154 -13.41 -9.82 -1.63
N GLY A 155 -13.78 -9.37 -0.43
CA GLY A 155 -13.68 -7.97 0.00
C GLY A 155 -14.54 -7.01 -0.84
N LEU A 156 -15.47 -7.53 -1.63
CA LEU A 156 -16.40 -6.73 -2.40
C LEU A 156 -17.46 -6.15 -1.46
N VAL A 157 -17.89 -4.93 -1.75
CA VAL A 157 -18.97 -4.26 -1.02
C VAL A 157 -19.99 -3.70 -1.99
N TRP A 158 -21.24 -3.69 -1.56
CA TRP A 158 -22.24 -2.82 -2.16
C TRP A 158 -22.21 -1.46 -1.45
N ALA A 159 -22.22 -0.38 -2.22
CA ALA A 159 -22.20 0.99 -1.69
C ALA A 159 -23.30 1.84 -2.31
N GLU A 160 -23.92 2.70 -1.49
CA GLU A 160 -24.82 3.73 -1.98
C GLU A 160 -24.03 4.84 -2.69
N THR A 161 -24.43 5.14 -3.93
CA THR A 161 -23.92 6.26 -4.72
C THR A 161 -25.07 7.18 -5.14
N PRO A 162 -24.80 8.42 -5.60
CA PRO A 162 -25.84 9.27 -6.17
C PRO A 162 -26.61 8.62 -7.34
N GLY A 163 -25.99 7.68 -8.04
CA GLY A 163 -26.59 6.90 -9.13
C GLY A 163 -27.27 5.60 -8.70
N GLY A 164 -27.47 5.39 -7.39
CA GLY A 164 -28.01 4.15 -6.82
C GLY A 164 -26.94 3.24 -6.23
N VAL A 165 -27.30 1.98 -5.99
CA VAL A 165 -26.38 0.97 -5.43
C VAL A 165 -25.37 0.53 -6.50
N GLN A 166 -24.09 0.56 -6.15
CA GLN A 166 -23.01 0.08 -7.01
C GLN A 166 -22.09 -0.88 -6.25
N PRO A 167 -21.54 -1.91 -6.90
CA PRO A 167 -20.49 -2.73 -6.32
C PRO A 167 -19.17 -1.96 -6.31
N ALA A 168 -18.34 -2.24 -5.32
CA ALA A 168 -17.04 -1.63 -5.16
C ALA A 168 -16.04 -2.63 -4.57
N PHE A 169 -14.77 -2.43 -4.88
CA PHE A 169 -13.68 -3.10 -4.19
C PHE A 169 -13.37 -2.38 -2.88
N SER A 170 -13.17 -3.15 -1.80
CA SER A 170 -12.42 -2.67 -0.64
C SER A 170 -10.93 -3.04 -0.78
N CYS A 171 -10.10 -2.57 0.14
CA CYS A 171 -8.69 -2.95 0.15
C CYS A 171 -8.50 -4.48 0.30
N ALA A 172 -9.40 -5.14 1.03
CA ALA A 172 -9.37 -6.59 1.25
C ALA A 172 -9.61 -7.42 -0.02
N SER A 173 -10.14 -6.85 -1.10
CA SER A 173 -10.29 -7.59 -2.36
C SER A 173 -8.97 -8.05 -2.94
N CYS A 174 -7.98 -7.16 -2.92
CA CYS A 174 -6.64 -7.46 -3.41
C CYS A 174 -5.70 -7.89 -2.27
N HIS A 175 -5.94 -7.43 -1.04
CA HIS A 175 -4.98 -7.59 0.07
C HIS A 175 -5.48 -8.48 1.20
N ALA A 176 -6.33 -9.46 0.90
CA ALA A 176 -6.62 -10.54 1.84
C ALA A 176 -6.65 -11.89 1.12
N ILE A 177 -6.24 -12.93 1.84
CA ILE A 177 -6.31 -14.32 1.38
C ILE A 177 -6.90 -15.21 2.49
N PRO A 178 -7.55 -16.34 2.15
CA PRO A 178 -7.90 -17.35 3.12
C PRO A 178 -6.67 -17.83 3.88
N ARG A 179 -6.86 -18.20 5.15
CA ARG A 179 -5.82 -18.89 5.90
C ARG A 179 -5.65 -20.32 5.42
N ASP A 180 -4.41 -20.79 5.32
CA ASP A 180 -4.12 -22.20 5.00
C ASP A 180 -4.49 -23.15 6.15
N ASP A 181 -4.52 -22.64 7.39
CA ASP A 181 -4.64 -23.44 8.63
C ASP A 181 -6.03 -23.44 9.27
N GLY A 182 -7.05 -22.90 8.59
CA GLY A 182 -8.41 -22.87 9.11
C GLY A 182 -9.27 -21.74 8.56
N PRO A 183 -10.42 -21.46 9.19
CA PRO A 183 -11.31 -20.38 8.77
C PRO A 183 -10.66 -19.00 9.01
N GLY A 184 -11.16 -18.00 8.28
CA GLY A 184 -10.70 -16.61 8.36
C GLY A 184 -9.65 -16.24 7.32
N LEU A 185 -9.16 -15.00 7.43
CA LEU A 185 -8.30 -14.37 6.45
C LEU A 185 -6.93 -13.99 7.02
N VAL A 186 -5.92 -13.94 6.15
CA VAL A 186 -4.66 -13.22 6.40
C VAL A 186 -4.78 -11.83 5.78
N LEU A 187 -5.08 -10.84 6.62
CA LEU A 187 -5.24 -9.45 6.19
C LEU A 187 -3.89 -8.80 5.85
N GLY A 188 -3.89 -7.98 4.80
CA GLY A 188 -2.71 -7.35 4.22
C GLY A 188 -1.90 -8.23 3.26
N ALA A 189 -2.16 -9.55 3.21
CA ALA A 189 -1.48 -10.45 2.29
C ALA A 189 -2.04 -10.34 0.86
N PRO A 190 -1.19 -10.36 -0.18
CA PRO A 190 -1.64 -10.18 -1.56
C PRO A 190 -2.41 -11.41 -2.06
N ASN A 191 -3.61 -11.19 -2.60
CA ASN A 191 -4.40 -12.22 -3.27
C ASN A 191 -3.82 -12.50 -4.67
N HIS A 192 -3.07 -13.59 -4.83
CA HIS A 192 -2.53 -13.97 -6.13
C HIS A 192 -3.49 -14.74 -7.02
N ALA A 193 -4.64 -15.14 -6.49
CA ALA A 193 -5.67 -15.82 -7.24
C ALA A 193 -6.56 -14.85 -8.00
N ILE A 194 -6.76 -13.62 -7.48
CA ILE A 194 -7.66 -12.65 -8.12
C ILE A 194 -7.18 -12.29 -9.52
N ASP A 195 -8.02 -12.51 -10.52
CA ASP A 195 -7.76 -12.10 -11.91
C ASP A 195 -8.61 -10.89 -12.25
N PHE A 196 -8.10 -9.71 -11.85
CA PHE A 196 -8.78 -8.44 -12.08
C PHE A 196 -8.94 -8.14 -13.58
N GLY A 197 -7.96 -8.55 -14.37
CA GLY A 197 -7.98 -8.42 -15.82
C GLY A 197 -9.14 -9.18 -16.45
N ALA A 198 -9.26 -10.46 -16.11
CA ALA A 198 -10.37 -11.30 -16.57
C ALA A 198 -11.73 -10.81 -16.05
N LEU A 199 -11.78 -10.30 -14.81
CA LEU A 199 -12.98 -9.74 -14.20
C LEU A 199 -13.47 -8.49 -14.96
N LEU A 200 -12.57 -7.57 -15.28
CA LEU A 200 -12.88 -6.40 -16.09
C LEU A 200 -13.27 -6.79 -17.52
N ASP A 201 -12.53 -7.71 -18.16
CA ASP A 201 -12.83 -8.19 -19.52
C ASP A 201 -14.21 -8.82 -19.62
N ALA A 202 -14.59 -9.65 -18.64
CA ALA A 202 -15.92 -10.28 -18.60
C ALA A 202 -17.06 -9.25 -18.43
N SER A 203 -16.72 -8.07 -17.90
CA SER A 203 -17.66 -7.00 -17.62
C SER A 203 -17.81 -5.99 -18.76
N HIS A 204 -17.00 -6.10 -19.81
CA HIS A 204 -17.06 -5.25 -20.99
C HIS A 204 -17.51 -6.05 -22.23
N SER A 205 -18.20 -5.41 -23.16
CA SER A 205 -18.62 -6.05 -24.43
C SER A 205 -17.46 -6.27 -25.41
N ALA A 206 -16.27 -5.75 -25.11
CA ALA A 206 -15.05 -5.88 -25.91
C ALA A 206 -13.87 -6.22 -24.99
N HIS A 207 -12.93 -7.04 -25.49
CA HIS A 207 -11.69 -7.34 -24.80
C HIS A 207 -10.91 -6.07 -24.49
N THR A 208 -10.47 -5.92 -23.25
CA THR A 208 -9.61 -4.82 -22.83
C THR A 208 -8.16 -5.28 -22.83
N SER A 209 -7.22 -4.34 -22.74
CA SER A 209 -5.83 -4.68 -22.47
C SER A 209 -5.65 -5.41 -21.13
N ALA A 210 -6.57 -5.18 -20.18
CA ALA A 210 -6.54 -5.74 -18.85
C ALA A 210 -6.67 -7.27 -18.84
N GLY A 211 -7.38 -7.89 -19.80
CA GLY A 211 -7.48 -9.34 -19.91
C GLY A 211 -6.15 -10.10 -20.01
N ARG A 212 -5.05 -9.41 -20.33
CA ARG A 212 -3.69 -10.00 -20.38
C ARG A 212 -2.95 -9.94 -19.05
N TRP A 213 -3.49 -9.25 -18.05
CA TRP A 213 -2.85 -9.11 -16.74
C TRP A 213 -2.78 -10.44 -16.02
N GLY A 214 -3.80 -11.28 -16.09
CA GLY A 214 -3.82 -12.55 -15.37
C GLY A 214 -3.78 -12.39 -13.83
N PRO A 215 -3.74 -13.53 -13.11
CA PRO A 215 -3.95 -13.53 -11.66
C PRO A 215 -2.87 -12.82 -10.85
N GLY A 216 -3.29 -12.13 -9.78
CA GLY A 216 -2.43 -11.49 -8.79
C GLY A 216 -1.77 -10.19 -9.25
N ARG A 217 -2.18 -9.66 -10.41
CA ARG A 217 -1.62 -8.44 -10.99
C ARG A 217 -2.72 -7.42 -11.23
N VAL A 218 -2.38 -6.17 -10.97
CA VAL A 218 -3.27 -5.03 -11.14
C VAL A 218 -2.49 -3.84 -11.67
N ASP A 219 -3.16 -3.04 -12.48
CA ASP A 219 -2.75 -1.67 -12.73
C ASP A 219 -3.70 -0.72 -12.00
N VAL A 220 -3.14 0.00 -11.02
CA VAL A 220 -3.89 0.94 -10.18
C VAL A 220 -3.58 2.38 -10.54
N THR A 221 -2.88 2.62 -11.66
CA THR A 221 -2.53 3.95 -12.12
C THR A 221 -3.45 4.36 -13.27
N PRO A 222 -4.22 5.45 -13.14
CA PRO A 222 -5.03 5.95 -14.24
C PRO A 222 -4.18 6.82 -15.18
N ASP A 223 -3.12 6.24 -15.76
CA ASP A 223 -2.15 6.95 -16.62
C ASP A 223 -2.20 6.52 -18.10
N ASP A 224 -3.20 5.71 -18.48
CA ASP A 224 -3.39 5.10 -19.81
C ASP A 224 -2.20 4.23 -20.28
N VAL A 225 -1.25 3.90 -19.40
CA VAL A 225 -0.14 2.99 -19.70
C VAL A 225 -0.44 1.62 -19.11
N ASP A 226 -0.69 0.63 -19.97
CA ASP A 226 -0.92 -0.76 -19.56
C ASP A 226 0.36 -1.41 -18.98
N ASN A 227 0.52 -1.39 -17.66
CA ASN A 227 1.74 -1.86 -17.00
C ASN A 227 1.46 -2.46 -15.61
N PRO A 228 0.68 -3.57 -15.58
CA PRO A 228 0.24 -4.21 -14.35
C PRO A 228 1.44 -4.71 -13.54
N THR A 229 1.31 -4.61 -12.21
CA THR A 229 2.31 -5.14 -11.29
C THR A 229 1.69 -6.12 -10.32
N VAL A 230 2.51 -6.98 -9.73
CA VAL A 230 2.03 -7.88 -8.68
C VAL A 230 1.51 -7.08 -7.48
N ILE A 231 0.35 -7.49 -6.98
CA ILE A 231 -0.28 -6.90 -5.80
C ILE A 231 0.74 -6.88 -4.64
N ALA A 232 0.83 -5.74 -3.97
CA ALA A 232 1.80 -5.55 -2.90
C ALA A 232 1.39 -6.27 -1.61
N ASP A 233 2.37 -6.72 -0.84
CA ASP A 233 2.16 -7.25 0.51
C ASP A 233 2.14 -6.08 1.50
N LEU A 234 0.96 -5.75 2.01
CA LEU A 234 0.77 -4.61 2.91
C LEU A 234 1.17 -4.93 4.35
N ARG A 235 1.31 -6.21 4.72
CA ARG A 235 1.78 -6.58 6.08
C ARG A 235 3.15 -5.99 6.36
N ALA A 236 4.00 -5.90 5.34
CA ALA A 236 5.35 -5.38 5.46
C ALA A 236 5.46 -3.86 5.18
N VAL A 237 4.35 -3.13 5.03
CA VAL A 237 4.37 -1.74 4.55
C VAL A 237 5.23 -0.82 5.42
N ARG A 238 5.19 -0.95 6.75
CA ARG A 238 6.00 -0.15 7.68
C ARG A 238 7.50 -0.34 7.53
N PHE A 239 7.91 -1.48 6.96
CA PHE A 239 9.31 -1.84 6.75
C PHE A 239 9.81 -1.48 5.35
N GLN A 240 8.91 -1.05 4.46
CA GLN A 240 9.31 -0.52 3.17
C GLN A 240 9.97 0.84 3.38
N ARG A 241 11.07 1.09 2.68
CA ARG A 241 11.69 2.42 2.62
C ARG A 241 10.91 3.35 1.70
N ASP A 242 10.39 2.81 0.60
CA ASP A 242 9.68 3.54 -0.44
C ASP A 242 8.35 2.83 -0.74
N LEU A 243 7.34 3.59 -1.16
CA LEU A 243 6.07 3.09 -1.68
C LEU A 243 6.05 3.18 -3.21
N ASN A 244 5.07 2.48 -3.80
CA ASN A 244 4.94 2.21 -5.23
C ASN A 244 6.12 1.42 -5.80
N ARG A 245 5.86 0.57 -6.80
CA ARG A 245 6.90 -0.28 -7.39
C ARG A 245 8.10 0.48 -7.95
N ALA A 246 7.88 1.70 -8.41
CA ALA A 246 8.92 2.60 -8.92
C ALA A 246 9.57 3.47 -7.82
N ALA A 247 9.34 3.20 -6.54
CA ALA A 247 9.89 4.01 -5.43
C ALA A 247 9.59 5.51 -5.53
N THR A 248 8.37 5.86 -5.93
CA THR A 248 7.98 7.26 -6.18
C THR A 248 7.84 8.07 -4.88
N ILE A 249 7.67 7.40 -3.74
CA ILE A 249 7.34 7.99 -2.45
C ILE A 249 8.24 7.41 -1.38
N SER A 250 8.95 8.25 -0.62
CA SER A 250 9.63 7.85 0.60
C SER A 250 8.59 7.56 1.68
N ASN A 251 8.70 6.41 2.30
CA ASN A 251 7.67 5.89 3.19
C ASN A 251 7.88 6.34 4.64
N ASP A 252 6.79 6.82 5.24
CA ASP A 252 6.56 6.92 6.67
C ASP A 252 5.04 6.81 6.90
N LEU A 253 4.59 6.83 8.16
CA LEU A 253 3.16 6.71 8.47
C LEU A 253 2.31 7.81 7.81
N MET A 254 2.81 9.05 7.72
CA MET A 254 2.10 10.18 7.13
C MET A 254 2.10 10.12 5.61
N ALA A 255 3.22 9.71 5.00
CA ALA A 255 3.31 9.43 3.58
C ALA A 255 2.33 8.31 3.17
N LEU A 256 2.23 7.24 3.96
CA LEU A 256 1.22 6.19 3.75
C LEU A 256 -0.20 6.74 3.88
N THR A 257 -0.46 7.59 4.89
CA THR A 257 -1.77 8.23 5.09
C THR A 257 -2.18 9.06 3.87
N VAL A 258 -1.32 9.96 3.40
CA VAL A 258 -1.54 10.78 2.19
C VAL A 258 -1.69 9.88 0.95
N ARG A 259 -0.89 8.82 0.84
CA ARG A 259 -0.96 7.87 -0.28
C ARG A 259 -2.31 7.16 -0.34
N LEU A 260 -2.89 6.80 0.80
CA LEU A 260 -4.20 6.14 0.89
C LEU A 260 -5.34 7.12 0.58
N GLU A 261 -5.34 8.34 1.15
CA GLU A 261 -6.35 9.36 0.83
C GLU A 261 -6.35 9.66 -0.67
N THR A 262 -5.17 9.96 -1.23
CA THR A 262 -5.05 10.29 -2.65
C THR A 262 -5.37 9.11 -3.57
N ALA A 263 -5.17 7.86 -3.13
CA ALA A 263 -5.60 6.68 -3.88
C ALA A 263 -7.12 6.67 -4.08
N VAL A 264 -7.87 6.86 -2.99
CA VAL A 264 -9.34 6.83 -3.01
C VAL A 264 -9.87 7.98 -3.87
N ILE A 265 -9.28 9.17 -3.75
CA ILE A 265 -9.66 10.32 -4.57
C ILE A 265 -9.46 10.01 -6.06
N THR A 266 -8.29 9.51 -6.47
CA THR A 266 -8.03 9.21 -7.88
C THR A 266 -8.87 8.05 -8.40
N ASN A 267 -9.11 7.02 -7.58
CA ASN A 267 -9.99 5.90 -7.94
C ASN A 267 -11.45 6.33 -8.09
N SER A 268 -11.83 7.42 -7.41
CA SER A 268 -13.15 8.06 -7.55
C SER A 268 -13.19 9.10 -8.66
N ARG A 269 -12.19 9.12 -9.56
CA ARG A 269 -12.05 10.10 -10.65
C ARG A 269 -12.11 11.55 -10.15
N GLU A 270 -11.51 11.80 -8.99
CA GLU A 270 -11.50 13.11 -8.32
C GLU A 270 -12.89 13.66 -7.96
N ALA A 271 -13.93 12.82 -7.89
CA ALA A 271 -15.29 13.27 -7.61
C ALA A 271 -15.57 13.46 -6.11
N VAL A 272 -14.90 12.68 -5.26
CA VAL A 272 -15.08 12.66 -3.80
C VAL A 272 -13.77 12.37 -3.10
N ARG A 273 -13.72 12.59 -1.79
CA ARG A 273 -12.62 12.18 -0.91
C ARG A 273 -13.11 11.37 0.29
N PRO A 274 -12.28 10.47 0.86
CA PRO A 274 -12.63 9.81 2.11
C PRO A 274 -12.60 10.82 3.28
N PRO A 275 -13.23 10.48 4.42
CA PRO A 275 -12.92 11.13 5.69
C PRO A 275 -11.43 10.99 6.00
N ARG A 276 -10.81 12.03 6.58
CA ARG A 276 -9.36 12.04 6.83
C ARG A 276 -9.00 11.15 8.02
N GLU A 277 -9.88 11.10 9.00
CA GLU A 277 -9.88 10.18 10.13
C GLU A 277 -9.78 8.74 9.64
N LEU A 278 -10.54 8.41 8.58
CA LEU A 278 -10.55 7.09 7.98
C LEU A 278 -9.23 6.77 7.27
N ALA A 279 -8.68 7.73 6.51
CA ALA A 279 -7.39 7.56 5.84
C ALA A 279 -6.26 7.31 6.85
N PHE A 280 -6.24 8.05 7.96
CA PHE A 280 -5.27 7.85 9.03
C PHE A 280 -5.47 6.53 9.77
N ALA A 281 -6.71 6.20 10.16
CA ALA A 281 -7.02 4.93 10.81
C ALA A 281 -6.62 3.72 9.94
N LEU A 282 -6.87 3.78 8.63
CA LEU A 282 -6.43 2.75 7.69
C LEU A 282 -4.90 2.66 7.63
N ALA A 283 -4.19 3.80 7.55
CA ALA A 283 -2.73 3.81 7.58
C ALA A 283 -2.19 3.21 8.88
N TRP A 284 -2.77 3.60 10.02
CA TRP A 284 -2.42 3.10 11.35
C TRP A 284 -2.56 1.58 11.45
N TYR A 285 -3.71 1.05 11.02
CA TYR A 285 -3.96 -0.38 10.99
C TYR A 285 -2.93 -1.13 10.13
N LEU A 286 -2.70 -0.66 8.89
CA LEU A 286 -1.72 -1.26 8.00
C LEU A 286 -0.29 -1.18 8.55
N TRP A 287 0.04 -0.10 9.25
CA TRP A 287 1.32 0.07 9.93
C TRP A 287 1.51 -0.95 11.06
N GLY A 288 0.45 -1.27 11.79
CA GLY A 288 0.46 -2.27 12.86
C GLY A 288 0.59 -3.72 12.37
N LEU A 289 0.17 -4.04 11.14
CA LEU A 289 0.25 -5.41 10.60
C LEU A 289 1.69 -5.97 10.60
N GLY A 290 2.70 -5.10 10.55
CA GLY A 290 4.10 -5.50 10.58
C GLY A 290 4.61 -5.99 11.93
N ASP A 291 3.86 -5.83 13.03
CA ASP A 291 4.26 -6.32 14.36
C ASP A 291 4.35 -7.84 14.43
N ALA A 292 3.49 -8.53 13.68
CA ALA A 292 3.49 -9.98 13.61
C ALA A 292 4.63 -10.54 12.73
N LEU A 293 5.35 -9.70 11.97
CA LEU A 293 6.32 -10.19 10.99
C LEU A 293 7.71 -10.42 11.62
N PRO A 294 8.26 -11.64 11.50
CA PRO A 294 9.54 -12.01 12.10
C PRO A 294 10.72 -11.25 11.50
N ALA A 295 11.78 -11.09 12.28
CA ALA A 295 13.06 -10.53 11.84
C ALA A 295 13.95 -11.62 11.25
N LEU A 296 14.91 -11.21 10.43
CA LEU A 296 16.01 -12.11 10.08
C LEU A 296 16.80 -12.44 11.35
N PRO A 297 17.09 -13.71 11.64
CA PRO A 297 18.03 -14.10 12.67
C PRO A 297 19.38 -13.39 12.48
N ALA A 298 20.03 -13.03 13.60
CA ALA A 298 21.29 -12.29 13.58
C ALA A 298 22.49 -13.18 13.23
N ASP A 299 22.37 -14.49 13.42
CA ASP A 299 23.44 -15.48 13.36
C ASP A 299 23.02 -16.76 12.62
N GLY A 300 23.99 -17.65 12.41
CA GLY A 300 23.83 -18.91 11.68
C GLY A 300 24.25 -18.82 10.21
N ALA A 301 24.38 -20.00 9.57
CA ALA A 301 24.86 -20.12 8.20
C ALA A 301 23.97 -19.35 7.20
N GLY A 302 22.65 -19.49 7.32
CA GLY A 302 21.69 -18.78 6.46
C GLY A 302 21.79 -17.26 6.58
N ALA A 303 21.94 -16.74 7.80
CA ALA A 303 22.11 -15.29 8.02
C ALA A 303 23.44 -14.78 7.43
N ALA A 304 24.52 -15.56 7.53
CA ALA A 304 25.80 -15.23 6.92
C ALA A 304 25.73 -15.21 5.38
N VAL A 305 25.05 -16.19 4.77
CA VAL A 305 24.79 -16.22 3.32
C VAL A 305 23.93 -15.02 2.91
N PHE A 306 22.85 -14.74 3.65
CA PHE A 306 22.00 -13.57 3.39
C PHE A 306 22.79 -12.26 3.43
N ALA A 307 23.60 -12.03 4.46
CA ALA A 307 24.39 -10.82 4.60
C ALA A 307 25.36 -10.62 3.41
N ARG A 308 25.95 -11.71 2.92
CA ARG A 308 26.89 -11.70 1.79
C ARG A 308 26.20 -11.46 0.44
N GLU A 309 25.10 -12.16 0.19
CA GLU A 309 24.45 -12.20 -1.13
C GLU A 309 23.31 -11.17 -1.29
N CYS A 310 22.53 -10.95 -0.25
CA CYS A 310 21.28 -10.17 -0.29
C CYS A 310 21.40 -8.82 0.44
N GLY A 311 22.27 -8.76 1.46
CA GLY A 311 22.38 -7.64 2.40
C GLY A 311 22.82 -6.31 1.78
N ARG A 312 23.29 -6.29 0.52
CA ARG A 312 23.60 -5.05 -0.20
C ARG A 312 22.36 -4.24 -0.56
N CYS A 313 21.25 -4.93 -0.84
CA CYS A 313 19.97 -4.31 -1.18
C CYS A 313 18.97 -4.43 -0.02
N HIS A 314 18.92 -5.58 0.64
CA HIS A 314 17.94 -5.85 1.69
C HIS A 314 18.49 -5.56 3.09
N LEU A 315 18.45 -4.29 3.47
CA LEU A 315 19.07 -3.79 4.70
C LEU A 315 18.16 -3.97 5.94
N PRO A 316 18.72 -4.33 7.12
CA PRO A 316 17.96 -4.34 8.37
C PRO A 316 17.53 -2.92 8.81
N PRO A 317 16.51 -2.79 9.69
CA PRO A 317 15.69 -3.87 10.24
C PRO A 317 14.58 -4.34 9.27
N GLY A 318 14.23 -3.53 8.27
CA GLY A 318 13.11 -3.80 7.37
C GLY A 318 13.38 -4.85 6.29
N LEU A 319 14.64 -5.26 6.11
CA LEU A 319 15.10 -6.06 4.95
C LEU A 319 14.71 -5.38 3.62
N ALA A 320 14.80 -4.05 3.61
CA ALA A 320 14.49 -3.14 2.52
C ALA A 320 15.57 -2.05 2.51
N GLY A 321 16.11 -1.74 1.33
CA GLY A 321 17.13 -0.72 1.16
C GLY A 321 16.72 0.36 0.18
N PRO A 322 17.67 1.21 -0.26
CA PRO A 322 17.44 2.18 -1.31
C PRO A 322 16.87 1.55 -2.59
N PRO A 323 16.19 2.33 -3.44
CA PRO A 323 15.79 1.89 -4.76
C PRO A 323 16.98 1.40 -5.60
N VAL A 324 16.75 0.38 -6.42
CA VAL A 324 17.76 -0.23 -7.28
C VAL A 324 17.48 0.09 -8.74
N ALA A 325 18.52 0.39 -9.52
CA ALA A 325 18.40 0.67 -10.94
C ALA A 325 17.72 -0.50 -11.69
N LEU A 326 16.85 -0.20 -12.66
CA LEU A 326 16.08 -1.21 -13.39
C LEU A 326 16.97 -2.30 -14.02
N ALA A 327 18.09 -1.87 -14.61
CA ALA A 327 19.07 -2.77 -15.21
C ALA A 327 19.70 -3.77 -14.23
N ALA A 328 19.77 -3.45 -12.94
CA ALA A 328 20.31 -4.35 -11.91
C ALA A 328 19.33 -5.48 -11.55
N VAL A 329 18.03 -5.26 -11.73
CA VAL A 329 16.99 -6.26 -11.47
C VAL A 329 16.66 -7.05 -12.74
N ALA A 330 16.80 -6.48 -13.93
CA ALA A 330 16.58 -7.17 -15.20
C ALA A 330 15.18 -7.85 -15.31
N THR A 331 14.14 -7.17 -14.81
CA THR A 331 12.73 -7.45 -15.12
C THR A 331 12.18 -6.41 -16.10
N ASP A 332 10.92 -6.56 -16.52
CA ASP A 332 10.20 -5.58 -17.36
C ASP A 332 10.27 -4.15 -16.77
N PRO A 333 11.00 -3.22 -17.42
CA PRO A 333 11.29 -1.90 -16.87
C PRO A 333 10.11 -0.92 -16.96
N THR A 334 9.00 -1.29 -17.62
CA THR A 334 7.92 -0.36 -17.99
C THR A 334 7.38 0.46 -16.82
N VAL A 335 7.21 -0.16 -15.64
CA VAL A 335 6.75 0.56 -14.43
C VAL A 335 7.74 1.62 -13.94
N GLY A 336 9.04 1.37 -14.06
CA GLY A 336 10.10 2.27 -13.60
C GLY A 336 10.51 3.33 -14.63
N GLU A 337 10.20 3.10 -15.91
CA GLU A 337 10.39 4.03 -17.03
C GLU A 337 9.15 4.87 -17.33
N SER A 338 8.00 4.56 -16.73
CA SER A 338 6.76 5.29 -16.97
C SER A 338 6.96 6.80 -16.72
N PRO A 339 6.55 7.69 -17.64
CA PRO A 339 6.65 9.13 -17.43
C PRO A 339 5.79 9.62 -16.26
N TRP A 340 4.80 8.84 -15.85
CA TRP A 340 3.91 9.19 -14.75
C TRP A 340 4.49 8.84 -13.39
N ARG A 341 5.15 7.69 -13.23
CA ARG A 341 5.56 7.21 -11.89
C ARG A 341 7.02 6.80 -11.80
N GLY A 342 7.67 6.67 -12.94
CA GLY A 342 9.03 6.22 -13.07
C GLY A 342 9.99 7.10 -12.31
N THR A 343 11.01 6.45 -11.78
CA THR A 343 12.18 7.07 -11.14
C THR A 343 13.48 6.54 -11.76
N GLY A 344 13.39 5.68 -12.78
CA GLY A 344 14.53 4.91 -13.28
C GLY A 344 14.99 3.79 -12.34
N ALA A 345 14.20 3.47 -11.31
CA ALA A 345 14.51 2.44 -10.32
C ALA A 345 13.27 1.64 -9.89
N TYR A 346 13.51 0.48 -9.27
CA TYR A 346 12.50 -0.24 -8.50
C TYR A 346 12.70 -0.01 -7.00
N GLN A 347 11.61 0.00 -6.25
CA GLN A 347 11.70 -0.12 -4.79
C GLN A 347 12.35 -1.46 -4.41
N THR A 348 13.22 -1.44 -3.42
CA THR A 348 13.72 -2.68 -2.80
C THR A 348 12.69 -3.18 -1.80
N THR A 349 11.83 -4.09 -2.23
CA THR A 349 10.71 -4.56 -1.41
C THR A 349 11.22 -5.30 -0.17
N SER A 350 10.70 -4.95 1.02
CA SER A 350 10.98 -5.66 2.28
C SER A 350 10.86 -7.17 2.12
N LEU A 351 11.75 -7.94 2.73
CA LEU A 351 11.65 -9.41 2.80
C LEU A 351 10.90 -9.93 4.04
N ARG A 352 10.39 -9.03 4.90
CA ARG A 352 9.51 -9.42 6.01
C ARG A 352 8.24 -10.07 5.45
N GLY A 353 7.86 -11.25 5.93
CA GLY A 353 6.69 -12.00 5.44
C GLY A 353 6.86 -12.64 4.07
N VAL A 354 8.07 -12.63 3.48
CA VAL A 354 8.31 -13.10 2.09
C VAL A 354 7.94 -14.57 1.88
N ALA A 355 8.05 -15.42 2.91
CA ALA A 355 7.74 -16.85 2.79
C ALA A 355 6.26 -17.11 2.47
N ARG A 356 5.37 -16.18 2.84
CA ARG A 356 3.92 -16.25 2.56
C ARG A 356 3.47 -15.22 1.52
N ARG A 357 4.42 -14.52 0.90
CA ARG A 357 4.08 -13.47 -0.06
C ARG A 357 3.51 -14.02 -1.35
N GLY A 358 3.84 -15.25 -1.77
CA GLY A 358 3.47 -15.78 -3.08
C GLY A 358 4.35 -15.21 -4.18
N ARG A 359 3.74 -14.57 -5.20
CA ARG A 359 4.46 -14.04 -6.37
C ARG A 359 5.48 -12.95 -6.00
N LEU A 360 6.65 -13.01 -6.64
CA LEU A 360 7.84 -12.19 -6.40
C LEU A 360 8.23 -11.38 -7.64
N LEU A 361 9.06 -10.37 -7.42
CA LEU A 361 9.46 -9.34 -8.40
C LEU A 361 8.28 -8.50 -8.91
N ALA A 362 8.54 -7.42 -9.65
CA ALA A 362 7.50 -6.48 -10.06
C ALA A 362 6.41 -7.12 -10.94
N GLY A 363 6.80 -8.01 -11.85
CA GLY A 363 5.90 -8.67 -12.80
C GLY A 363 5.26 -9.98 -12.31
N GLY A 364 5.63 -10.47 -11.13
CA GLY A 364 5.03 -11.67 -10.52
C GLY A 364 5.30 -13.01 -11.23
N ALA A 365 6.31 -13.07 -12.11
CA ALA A 365 6.68 -14.26 -12.88
C ALA A 365 7.30 -15.37 -12.01
N ILE A 366 7.86 -15.02 -10.86
CA ILE A 366 8.46 -15.96 -9.92
C ILE A 366 7.49 -16.20 -8.78
N ASP A 367 7.10 -17.45 -8.55
CA ASP A 367 6.02 -17.83 -7.62
C ASP A 367 6.51 -18.33 -6.26
N SER A 368 7.83 -18.51 -6.10
CA SER A 368 8.44 -19.12 -4.91
C SER A 368 9.88 -18.66 -4.71
N LEU A 369 10.38 -18.77 -3.48
CA LEU A 369 11.79 -18.50 -3.16
C LEU A 369 12.72 -19.53 -3.79
N GLU A 370 12.26 -20.77 -3.89
CA GLU A 370 12.95 -21.88 -4.52
C GLU A 370 13.18 -21.58 -5.99
N ARG A 371 12.13 -21.19 -6.73
CA ARG A 371 12.27 -20.76 -8.13
C ARG A 371 13.15 -19.52 -8.25
N LEU A 372 13.07 -18.56 -7.32
CA LEU A 372 13.93 -17.37 -7.33
C LEU A 372 15.43 -17.75 -7.26
N LEU A 373 15.78 -18.72 -6.42
CA LEU A 373 17.16 -19.13 -6.15
C LEU A 373 17.64 -20.31 -6.99
N ASP A 374 16.79 -20.84 -7.87
CA ASP A 374 17.11 -21.94 -8.78
C ASP A 374 18.25 -21.52 -9.75
N PRO A 375 19.38 -22.26 -9.79
CA PRO A 375 20.49 -22.00 -10.70
C PRO A 375 20.10 -22.10 -12.17
N ASP A 376 19.07 -22.89 -12.50
CA ASP A 376 18.60 -23.10 -13.87
C ASP A 376 17.50 -22.11 -14.29
N ARG A 377 17.10 -21.17 -13.42
CA ARG A 377 16.07 -20.18 -13.70
C ARG A 377 16.46 -19.25 -14.86
N VAL A 378 15.56 -19.15 -15.85
CA VAL A 378 15.71 -18.26 -17.02
C VAL A 378 14.69 -17.11 -17.07
N ASP A 379 13.68 -17.07 -16.19
CA ASP A 379 12.50 -16.17 -16.24
C ASP A 379 12.79 -14.68 -15.90
N GLY A 380 13.99 -14.19 -16.18
CA GLY A 380 14.42 -12.82 -15.85
C GLY A 380 14.56 -12.56 -14.36
N GLY A 381 14.75 -11.30 -13.98
CA GLY A 381 15.04 -10.92 -12.59
C GLY A 381 16.51 -10.95 -12.22
N HIS A 382 16.81 -10.50 -10.99
CA HIS A 382 18.20 -10.43 -10.55
C HIS A 382 18.76 -11.85 -10.37
N ARG A 383 20.06 -12.00 -10.65
CA ARG A 383 20.77 -13.29 -10.53
C ARG A 383 21.37 -13.56 -9.16
N TYR A 384 21.28 -12.61 -8.22
CA TYR A 384 21.77 -12.81 -6.85
C TYR A 384 21.15 -14.06 -6.23
N GLY A 385 21.99 -14.93 -5.68
CA GLY A 385 21.59 -16.20 -5.07
C GLY A 385 21.51 -17.41 -6.02
N GLN A 386 21.45 -17.22 -7.36
CA GLN A 386 21.40 -18.34 -8.31
C GLN A 386 22.72 -19.10 -8.41
N THR A 387 23.85 -18.43 -8.15
CA THR A 387 25.19 -19.02 -8.21
C THR A 387 25.64 -19.67 -6.91
N LEU A 388 24.76 -19.75 -5.91
CA LEU A 388 25.05 -20.44 -4.66
C LEU A 388 25.25 -21.94 -4.91
N ASP A 389 26.14 -22.56 -4.13
CA ASP A 389 26.16 -24.01 -4.03
C ASP A 389 24.92 -24.54 -3.25
N ASP A 390 24.72 -25.84 -3.26
CA ASP A 390 23.53 -26.47 -2.68
C ASP A 390 23.42 -26.23 -1.16
N ALA A 391 24.55 -26.18 -0.45
CA ALA A 391 24.57 -26.02 1.01
C ALA A 391 24.22 -24.58 1.41
N ASP A 392 24.78 -23.59 0.73
CA ASP A 392 24.49 -22.18 0.95
C ASP A 392 23.05 -21.84 0.52
N ARG A 393 22.58 -22.35 -0.62
CA ARG A 393 21.19 -22.18 -1.07
C ARG A 393 20.20 -22.79 -0.07
N ALA A 394 20.46 -24.01 0.41
CA ALA A 394 19.60 -24.64 1.42
C ALA A 394 19.57 -23.84 2.74
N SER A 395 20.72 -23.33 3.18
CA SER A 395 20.83 -22.49 4.38
C SER A 395 20.09 -21.16 4.24
N LEU A 396 20.19 -20.51 3.07
CA LEU A 396 19.48 -19.28 2.76
C LEU A 396 17.96 -19.51 2.71
N LEU A 397 17.51 -20.56 2.02
CA LEU A 397 16.09 -20.90 1.96
C LEU A 397 15.49 -21.19 3.34
N ALA A 398 16.23 -21.89 4.21
CA ALA A 398 15.79 -22.16 5.57
C ALA A 398 15.49 -20.85 6.33
N VAL A 399 16.44 -19.90 6.33
CA VAL A 399 16.24 -18.63 7.06
C VAL A 399 15.17 -17.75 6.41
N MET A 400 15.02 -17.77 5.09
CA MET A 400 13.98 -16.99 4.41
C MET A 400 12.58 -17.55 4.63
N ARG A 401 12.43 -18.88 4.80
CA ARG A 401 11.15 -19.52 5.13
C ARG A 401 10.66 -19.17 6.55
N ASP A 402 11.58 -18.88 7.46
CA ASP A 402 11.25 -18.37 8.79
C ASP A 402 10.68 -16.94 8.75
N LEU A 403 10.81 -16.23 7.62
CA LEU A 403 10.21 -14.92 7.40
C LEU A 403 8.73 -15.00 6.96
N ARG A 404 7.90 -15.76 7.68
CA ARG A 404 6.49 -16.04 7.34
C ARG A 404 5.47 -15.06 7.91
#